data_AF-A0A957NNY6-F1
#
_entry.id   AF-A0A957NNY6-F1
#
_cell.length_a   1.000
_cell.length_b   1.000
_cell.length_c   1.000
_cell.angle_alpha   90.00
_cell.angle_beta   90.00
_cell.angle_gamma   90.00
#
_symmetry.space_group_name_H-M   'P 1'
#
loop_
_entity.id
_entity.type
_entity.pdbx_description
1 polymer ?
#
loop_
_entity_poly.entity_id
_entity_poly.type
_entity_poly.pdbx_seq_one_letter_code
_entity_poly.pdbx_strand_id
1 'polypeptide(L)'
;MKQKNHPVAPKRPHQITQHGQTRIDDYYWMRDKNDPETMKYLRAESDYLEEVMQHTKPLREALFLEMKGRLQENDSTVPEKRGEYFYYERNAEGKQYPIFCRK
;
A
#
# COMPACT_ATOMS: atom_id res chain seq x y z
N MET A 1 2.68 32.00 5.37
CA MET A 1 2.65 30.52 5.36
C MET A 1 3.74 30.06 4.40
N LYS A 2 4.74 29.29 4.84
CA LYS A 2 5.81 28.81 3.93
C LYS A 2 5.20 27.87 2.91
N GLN A 3 5.39 28.17 1.63
CA GLN A 3 4.98 27.31 0.51
C GLN A 3 5.82 26.02 0.61
N LYS A 4 5.16 24.90 0.90
CA LYS A 4 5.83 23.60 1.00
C LYS A 4 6.08 23.09 -0.42
N ASN A 5 7.34 23.14 -0.84
CA ASN A 5 7.74 22.73 -2.18
C ASN A 5 7.73 21.20 -2.26
N HIS A 6 6.88 20.66 -3.13
CA HIS A 6 6.88 19.24 -3.48
C HIS A 6 8.17 18.89 -4.22
N PRO A 7 8.64 17.63 -4.12
CA PRO A 7 9.77 17.18 -4.92
C PRO A 7 9.43 17.28 -6.41
N VAL A 8 10.34 17.82 -7.21
CA VAL A 8 10.15 17.96 -8.66
C VAL A 8 10.93 16.86 -9.36
N ALA A 9 10.22 16.04 -10.12
CA ALA A 9 10.80 14.96 -10.91
C ALA A 9 11.64 15.52 -12.08
N PRO A 10 12.90 15.08 -12.26
CA PRO A 10 13.65 15.41 -13.46
C PRO A 10 13.02 14.77 -14.70
N LYS A 11 12.88 15.57 -15.75
CA LYS A 11 12.46 15.10 -17.07
C LYS A 11 13.64 14.46 -17.80
N ARG A 12 13.48 13.22 -18.24
CA ARG A 12 14.43 12.44 -19.04
C ARG A 12 13.68 11.87 -20.25
N PRO A 13 13.66 12.58 -21.40
CA PRO A 13 12.88 12.16 -22.56
C PRO A 13 13.23 10.73 -23.01
N HIS A 14 12.25 9.84 -23.00
CA HIS A 14 12.38 8.47 -23.49
C HIS A 14 11.33 8.20 -24.58
N GLN A 15 11.77 7.79 -25.77
CA GLN A 15 10.85 7.49 -26.87
C GLN A 15 10.28 6.08 -26.74
N ILE A 16 8.97 5.96 -26.87
CA ILE A 16 8.25 4.69 -26.86
C ILE A 16 7.50 4.59 -28.19
N THR A 17 7.85 3.59 -29.00
CA THR A 17 7.17 3.30 -30.27
C THR A 17 6.28 2.07 -30.12
N GLN A 18 4.98 2.23 -30.32
CA GLN A 18 3.98 1.15 -30.25
C GLN A 18 2.96 1.33 -31.38
N HIS A 19 2.62 0.25 -32.08
CA HIS A 19 1.67 0.26 -33.20
C HIS A 19 1.95 1.34 -34.27
N GLY A 20 3.22 1.59 -34.57
CA GLY A 20 3.64 2.59 -35.56
C GLY A 20 3.53 4.05 -35.09
N GLN A 21 3.18 4.30 -33.83
CA GLN A 21 3.14 5.64 -33.24
C GLN A 21 4.26 5.80 -32.20
N THR A 22 4.93 6.95 -32.22
CA THR A 22 5.98 7.30 -31.26
C THR A 22 5.49 8.36 -30.30
N ARG A 23 5.65 8.11 -29.00
CA ARG A 23 5.43 9.10 -27.93
C ARG A 23 6.68 9.29 -27.09
N ILE A 24 6.81 10.45 -26.46
CA ILE A 24 7.89 10.75 -25.50
C ILE A 24 7.33 10.64 -24.09
N ASP A 25 7.98 9.82 -23.27
CA ASP A 25 7.74 9.70 -21.84
C ASP A 25 8.95 10.26 -21.08
N ASP A 26 8.79 11.46 -20.51
CA ASP A 26 9.84 12.13 -19.74
C ASP A 26 10.16 11.45 -18.40
N TYR A 27 9.31 10.53 -17.94
CA TYR A 27 9.43 9.91 -16.60
C TYR A 27 9.60 8.40 -16.66
N TYR A 28 9.92 7.86 -17.84
CA TYR A 28 10.10 6.42 -18.03
C TYR A 28 11.14 5.80 -17.08
N TRP A 29 12.16 6.58 -16.69
CA TRP A 29 13.20 6.17 -15.75
C TRP A 29 12.67 5.73 -14.37
N MET A 30 11.53 6.29 -13.92
CA MET A 30 10.91 5.93 -12.64
C MET A 30 10.38 4.49 -12.61
N ARG A 31 10.27 3.84 -13.76
CA ARG A 31 9.84 2.44 -13.86
C ARG A 31 10.85 1.49 -13.22
N ASP A 32 12.15 1.83 -13.26
CA ASP A 32 13.19 0.99 -12.68
C ASP A 32 13.30 1.24 -11.18
N LYS A 33 12.93 0.22 -10.40
CA LYS A 33 12.96 0.24 -8.93
C LYS A 33 14.38 0.09 -8.37
N ASN A 34 15.32 -0.39 -9.18
CA ASN A 34 16.72 -0.54 -8.78
C ASN A 34 17.56 0.70 -9.09
N ASP A 35 17.04 1.65 -9.89
CA ASP A 35 17.71 2.93 -10.14
C ASP A 35 17.80 3.74 -8.83
N PRO A 36 19.02 4.09 -8.36
CA PRO A 36 19.20 4.91 -7.17
C PRO A 36 18.47 6.27 -7.24
N GLU A 37 18.34 6.84 -8.44
CA GLU A 37 17.63 8.11 -8.62
C GLU A 37 16.12 7.94 -8.40
N THR A 38 15.54 6.81 -8.81
CA THR A 38 14.11 6.49 -8.55
C THR A 38 13.88 6.38 -7.05
N MET A 39 14.76 5.65 -6.35
CA MET A 39 14.67 5.51 -4.90
C MET A 39 14.86 6.83 -4.16
N LYS A 40 15.76 7.71 -4.64
CA LYS A 40 15.95 9.04 -4.08
C LYS A 40 14.69 9.89 -4.23
N TYR A 41 14.04 9.86 -5.40
CA TYR A 41 12.81 10.59 -5.63
C TYR A 41 11.66 10.07 -4.75
N LEU A 42 11.49 8.75 -4.64
CA LEU A 42 10.46 8.14 -3.79
C LEU A 42 10.63 8.49 -2.30
N ARG A 43 11.87 8.59 -1.81
CA ARG A 43 12.14 9.05 -0.44
C ARG A 43 11.74 10.52 -0.26
N ALA A 44 12.09 11.39 -1.20
CA ALA A 44 11.68 12.80 -1.15
C ALA A 44 10.15 12.97 -1.16
N GLU A 45 9.43 12.14 -1.94
CA GLU A 45 7.96 12.09 -1.92
C GLU A 45 7.41 11.62 -0.57
N SER A 46 8.06 10.62 0.04
CA SER A 46 7.67 10.09 1.35
C SER A 46 7.86 11.13 2.46
N ASP A 47 8.98 11.86 2.44
CA ASP A 47 9.26 12.94 3.38
C ASP A 47 8.25 14.10 3.23
N TYR A 48 7.94 14.48 1.99
CA TYR A 48 6.93 15.51 1.70
C TYR A 48 5.54 15.07 2.19
N LEU A 49 5.15 13.81 1.94
CA LEU A 49 3.91 13.25 2.43
C LEU A 49 3.81 13.33 3.96
N GLU A 50 4.84 12.88 4.68
CA GLU A 50 4.87 12.94 6.15
C GLU A 50 4.75 14.38 6.66
N GLU A 51 5.44 15.34 6.03
CA GLU A 51 5.38 16.75 6.43
C GLU A 51 4.01 17.39 6.16
N VAL A 52 3.39 17.10 5.01
CA VAL A 52 2.07 17.65 4.66
C VAL A 52 0.98 16.99 5.50
N MET A 53 1.04 15.68 5.71
CA MET A 53 0.04 14.92 6.45
C MET A 53 0.20 14.99 7.97
N GLN A 54 1.28 15.58 8.49
CA GLN A 54 1.57 15.65 9.93
C GLN A 54 0.38 16.09 10.78
N HIS A 55 -0.35 17.12 10.33
CA HIS A 55 -1.52 17.66 11.04
C HIS A 55 -2.70 16.68 11.14
N THR A 56 -2.78 15.68 10.27
CA THR A 56 -3.85 14.66 10.24
C THR A 56 -3.55 13.46 11.14
N LYS A 57 -2.35 13.38 11.73
CA LYS A 57 -1.90 12.21 12.50
C LYS A 57 -2.87 11.84 13.64
N PRO A 58 -3.40 12.77 14.47
CA PRO A 58 -4.34 12.41 15.52
C PRO A 58 -5.65 11.82 14.98
N LEU A 59 -6.16 12.36 13.86
CA LEU A 59 -7.37 11.85 13.22
C LEU A 59 -7.14 10.45 12.63
N ARG A 60 -5.99 10.22 11.98
CA ARG A 60 -5.62 8.91 11.44
C ARG A 60 -5.53 7.85 12.54
N GLU A 61 -4.95 8.20 13.69
CA GLU A 61 -4.85 7.31 14.85
C GLU A 61 -6.23 6.99 15.44
N ALA A 62 -7.10 7.99 15.59
CA ALA A 62 -8.46 7.79 16.08
C ALA A 62 -9.26 6.84 15.16
N LEU A 63 -9.23 7.08 13.84
CA LEU A 63 -9.90 6.24 12.86
C LEU A 63 -9.34 4.81 12.84
N PHE A 64 -8.02 4.65 13.00
CA PHE A 64 -7.39 3.34 13.08
C PHE A 64 -7.89 2.54 14.30
N LEU A 65 -7.94 3.17 15.48
CA LEU A 65 -8.44 2.53 16.70
C LEU A 65 -9.93 2.18 16.59
N GLU A 66 -10.73 3.05 15.97
CA GLU A 66 -12.14 2.78 15.73
C GLU A 66 -12.35 1.59 14.80
N MET A 67 -11.63 1.54 13.66
CA MET A 67 -11.70 0.41 12.72
C MET A 67 -11.21 -0.89 13.38
N LYS A 68 -10.12 -0.83 14.15
CA LYS A 68 -9.61 -1.98 14.90
C LYS A 68 -10.63 -2.47 15.92
N GLY A 69 -11.26 -1.57 16.67
CA GLY A 69 -12.27 -1.92 17.68
C GLY A 69 -13.55 -2.55 17.12
N ARG A 70 -13.84 -2.34 15.83
CA ARG A 70 -14.95 -2.99 15.12
C ARG A 70 -14.61 -4.39 14.61
N LEU A 71 -13.33 -4.78 14.59
CA LEU A 71 -12.89 -6.09 14.12
C LEU A 71 -12.91 -7.09 15.28
N GLN A 72 -13.58 -8.23 15.08
CA GLN A 72 -13.53 -9.34 16.03
C GLN A 72 -12.23 -10.13 15.80
N GLU A 73 -11.24 -9.93 16.67
CA GLU A 73 -9.90 -10.54 16.49
C GLU A 73 -9.90 -12.07 16.62
N ASN A 74 -10.83 -12.63 17.40
CA ASN A 74 -11.06 -14.07 17.52
C ASN A 74 -12.43 -14.40 16.91
N ASP A 75 -12.40 -14.73 15.63
CA ASP A 75 -13.58 -15.14 14.87
C ASP A 75 -13.31 -16.46 14.15
N SER A 76 -14.36 -17.23 13.94
CA SER A 76 -14.29 -18.47 13.18
C SER A 76 -15.46 -18.57 12.24
N THR A 77 -15.21 -18.98 10.99
CA THR A 77 -16.27 -19.20 10.03
C THR A 77 -17.14 -20.39 10.45
N VAL A 78 -18.40 -20.39 10.00
CA VAL A 78 -19.28 -21.56 10.16
C VAL A 78 -18.62 -22.75 9.46
N PRO A 79 -18.48 -23.92 10.13
CA PRO A 79 -17.82 -25.06 9.53
C PRO A 79 -18.60 -25.62 8.33
N GLU A 80 -17.93 -25.77 7.19
CA GLU A 80 -18.48 -26.35 5.97
C GLU A 80 -18.10 -27.84 5.88
N LYS A 81 -19.10 -28.72 5.69
CA LYS A 81 -18.83 -30.15 5.54
C LYS A 81 -18.33 -30.45 4.12
N ARG A 82 -17.13 -31.01 4.01
CA ARG A 82 -16.56 -31.50 2.74
C ARG A 82 -15.96 -32.90 2.95
N GLY A 83 -16.66 -33.91 2.42
CA GLY A 83 -16.33 -35.31 2.68
C GLY A 83 -16.49 -35.67 4.15
N GLU A 84 -15.48 -36.30 4.72
CA GLU A 84 -15.44 -36.74 6.13
C GLU A 84 -15.06 -35.64 7.13
N TYR A 85 -14.69 -34.44 6.65
CA TYR A 85 -14.21 -33.36 7.50
C TYR A 85 -15.07 -32.10 7.40
N PHE A 86 -15.11 -31.34 8.50
CA PHE A 86 -15.63 -29.98 8.55
C PHE A 86 -14.49 -28.98 8.47
N TYR A 87 -14.50 -28.15 7.45
CA TYR A 87 -13.50 -27.10 7.23
C TYR A 87 -13.98 -25.78 7.81
N TYR A 88 -13.09 -25.06 8.47
CA TYR A 88 -13.36 -23.72 8.97
C TYR A 88 -12.08 -22.90 9.04
N GLU A 89 -12.22 -21.59 8.94
CA GLU A 89 -11.14 -20.64 9.16
C GLU A 89 -11.29 -20.05 10.55
N ARG A 90 -10.17 -19.81 11.23
CA ARG A 90 -10.15 -19.04 12.46
C ARG A 90 -9.12 -17.93 12.37
N ASN A 91 -9.49 -16.75 12.81
CA ASN A 91 -8.54 -15.68 13.10
C ASN A 91 -8.08 -15.81 14.54
N ALA A 92 -6.79 -15.61 14.77
CA ALA A 92 -6.22 -15.60 16.10
C ALA A 92 -5.76 -14.17 16.42
N GLU A 93 -5.98 -13.75 17.66
CA GLU A 93 -5.53 -12.46 18.16
C GLU A 93 -4.05 -12.18 17.81
N GLY A 94 -3.79 -10.99 17.28
CA GLY A 94 -2.45 -10.58 16.85
C GLY A 94 -1.91 -11.28 15.59
N LYS A 95 -2.68 -12.16 14.93
CA LYS A 95 -2.29 -12.74 13.63
C LYS A 95 -2.95 -11.98 12.49
N GLN A 96 -2.13 -11.61 11.51
CA GLN A 96 -2.59 -10.92 10.30
C GLN A 96 -3.29 -11.87 9.30
N TYR A 97 -3.07 -13.18 9.44
CA TYR A 97 -3.57 -14.18 8.49
C TYR A 97 -4.44 -15.23 9.19
N PRO A 98 -5.51 -15.71 8.52
CA PRO A 98 -6.38 -16.75 9.06
C PRO A 98 -5.65 -18.09 9.16
N ILE A 99 -6.10 -18.93 10.07
CA ILE A 99 -5.66 -20.32 10.22
C ILE A 99 -6.74 -21.22 9.63
N PHE A 100 -6.36 -22.01 8.63
CA PHE A 100 -7.24 -23.02 8.02
C PHE A 100 -7.25 -24.29 8.87
N CYS A 101 -8.43 -24.69 9.33
CA CYS A 101 -8.61 -25.84 10.21
C CYS A 101 -9.60 -26.86 9.61
N ARG A 102 -9.48 -28.13 10.04
CA ARG A 102 -10.46 -29.18 9.76
C ARG A 102 -10.69 -30.04 11.00
N LYS A 103 -11.91 -30.55 11.17
CA LYS A 103 -12.27 -31.50 12.25
C LYS A 103 -13.15 -32.62 11.73
#